data_AF-A0A6G8NUJ4-F1
#
_entry.id   AF-A0A6G8NUJ4-F1
#
_cell.length_a   1.000
_cell.length_b   1.000
_cell.length_c   1.000
_cell.angle_alpha   90.00
_cell.angle_beta   90.00
_cell.angle_gamma   90.00
#
_symmetry.space_group_name_H-M   'P 1'
#
loop_
_entity.id
_entity.type
_entity.pdbx_description
1 polymer ?
#
loop_
_entity_poly.entity_id
_entity_poly.type
_entity_poly.pdbx_seq_one_letter_code
_entity_poly.pdbx_strand_id
1 'polypeptide(L)'
;MYQYRQILVRMRRGDSDRDIARSKTMGRKKIAQVREIAAKNGWLVREAALPDEHVMATFLDRKEAPLPSSCVSTLEPWREQITKWRATGVQCTTIHATLVRNHGYSGSYSSVYRFLLHIDASHTPDVPLRLEFKPTE
;
A
#
# COMPACT_ATOMS: atom_id res chain seq x y z
N MET A 1 -5.43 19.04 -1.26
CA MET A 1 -4.18 18.99 -2.02
C MET A 1 -4.04 20.34 -2.72
N TYR A 2 -2.93 21.04 -2.57
CA TYR A 2 -2.55 22.28 -3.31
C TYR A 2 -1.04 22.30 -3.61
N GLN A 3 -0.34 21.24 -3.20
CA GLN A 3 1.11 21.20 -3.06
C GLN A 3 1.79 21.02 -4.43
N TYR A 4 1.19 20.26 -5.35
CA TYR A 4 1.75 20.05 -6.69
C TYR A 4 1.74 21.32 -7.54
N ARG A 5 0.63 22.07 -7.51
CA ARG A 5 0.52 23.34 -8.23
C ARG A 5 1.51 24.38 -7.71
N GLN A 6 1.66 24.49 -6.38
CA GLN A 6 2.67 25.38 -5.76
C GLN A 6 4.09 24.99 -6.17
N ILE A 7 4.42 23.69 -6.15
CA ILE A 7 5.73 23.19 -6.56
C ILE A 7 6.01 23.52 -8.04
N LEU A 8 5.04 23.33 -8.94
CA LEU A 8 5.20 23.66 -10.36
C LEU A 8 5.45 25.16 -10.58
N VAL A 9 4.71 26.03 -9.90
CA VAL A 9 4.92 27.48 -10.00
C VAL A 9 6.34 27.85 -9.56
N ARG A 10 6.85 27.22 -8.50
CA ARG A 10 8.23 27.44 -8.03
C ARG A 10 9.27 26.89 -9.00
N MET A 11 9.04 25.73 -9.60
CA MET A 11 9.90 25.19 -10.65
C MET A 11 9.96 26.11 -11.88
N ARG A 12 8.82 26.68 -12.31
CA ARG A 12 8.77 27.67 -13.41
C ARG A 12 9.53 28.96 -13.10
N ARG A 13 9.63 29.34 -11.83
CA ARG A 13 10.42 30.49 -11.37
C ARG A 13 11.92 30.22 -11.34
N GLY A 14 12.34 28.96 -11.55
CA GLY A 14 13.74 28.55 -11.53
C GLY A 14 14.25 28.04 -10.18
N ASP A 15 13.37 27.85 -9.19
CA ASP A 15 13.77 27.31 -7.89
C ASP A 15 14.37 25.90 -8.05
N SER A 16 15.49 25.66 -7.35
CA SER A 16 16.10 24.33 -7.31
C SER A 16 15.28 23.37 -6.46
N ASP A 17 15.41 22.06 -6.71
CA ASP A 17 14.72 21.04 -5.91
C ASP A 17 15.08 21.11 -4.42
N ARG A 18 16.30 21.60 -4.10
CA ARG A 18 16.77 21.77 -2.72
C ARG A 18 16.04 22.92 -2.02
N ASP A 19 15.77 24.01 -2.73
CA ASP A 19 15.08 25.18 -2.19
C ASP A 19 13.58 24.95 -2.03
N ILE A 20 12.99 24.14 -2.93
CA ILE A 20 11.60 23.68 -2.79
C ILE A 20 11.49 22.69 -1.62
N ALA A 21 12.44 21.75 -1.45
CA ALA A 21 12.43 20.83 -0.32
C ALA A 21 12.56 21.56 1.03
N ARG A 22 13.29 22.69 1.07
CA ARG A 22 13.48 23.49 2.28
C ARG A 22 12.17 24.10 2.81
N SER A 23 11.15 24.31 1.96
CA SER A 23 9.83 24.77 2.42
C SER A 23 8.96 23.69 3.04
N LYS A 24 9.49 22.45 3.21
CA LYS A 24 8.80 21.31 3.82
C LYS A 24 7.47 20.93 3.15
N THR A 25 7.25 21.37 1.92
CA THR A 25 6.04 21.07 1.15
C THR A 25 6.06 19.62 0.64
N MET A 26 7.23 19.11 0.25
CA MET A 26 7.42 17.76 -0.27
C MET A 26 8.88 17.31 -0.15
N GLY A 27 9.12 16.00 -0.05
CA GLY A 27 10.47 15.45 0.01
C GLY A 27 11.23 15.61 -1.32
N ARG A 28 12.55 15.84 -1.25
CA ARG A 28 13.44 16.06 -2.41
C ARG A 28 13.26 15.02 -3.53
N LYS A 29 13.16 13.73 -3.19
CA LYS A 29 12.99 12.65 -4.18
C LYS A 29 11.68 12.79 -4.96
N LYS A 30 10.58 13.13 -4.29
CA LYS A 30 9.28 13.31 -4.93
C LYS A 30 9.25 14.61 -5.76
N ILE A 31 9.91 15.68 -5.31
CA ILE A 31 10.10 16.91 -6.10
C ILE A 31 10.85 16.63 -7.40
N ALA A 32 11.94 15.85 -7.36
CA ALA A 32 12.67 15.47 -8.56
C ALA A 32 11.79 14.66 -9.55
N GLN A 33 10.99 13.72 -9.04
CA GLN A 33 10.01 12.97 -9.85
C GLN A 33 8.97 13.91 -10.48
N VAL A 34 8.43 14.87 -9.71
CA VAL A 34 7.50 15.89 -10.22
C VAL A 34 8.15 16.70 -11.33
N ARG A 35 9.42 17.11 -11.18
CA ARG A 35 10.15 17.87 -12.21
C ARG A 35 10.29 17.06 -13.51
N GLU A 36 10.63 15.79 -13.40
CA GLU A 36 10.77 14.91 -14.58
C GLU A 36 9.42 14.75 -15.31
N ILE A 37 8.34 14.52 -14.57
CA ILE A 37 6.99 14.39 -15.13
C ILE A 37 6.53 15.72 -15.75
N ALA A 38 6.78 16.83 -15.07
CA ALA A 38 6.46 18.16 -15.56
C ALA A 38 7.23 18.53 -16.83
N ALA A 39 8.51 18.15 -16.91
CA ALA A 39 9.32 18.35 -18.12
C ALA A 39 8.78 17.51 -19.29
N LYS A 40 8.46 16.23 -19.07
CA LYS A 40 7.88 15.33 -20.10
C LYS A 40 6.56 15.85 -20.65
N ASN A 41 5.72 16.43 -19.80
CA ASN A 41 4.42 16.97 -20.20
C ASN A 41 4.45 18.45 -20.62
N GLY A 42 5.64 19.08 -20.70
CA GLY A 42 5.78 20.50 -21.08
C GLY A 42 5.23 21.50 -20.06
N TRP A 43 4.95 21.09 -18.82
CA TRP A 43 4.35 21.95 -17.79
C TRP A 43 5.32 22.97 -17.19
N LEU A 44 6.62 22.85 -17.50
CA LEU A 44 7.63 23.82 -17.07
C LEU A 44 7.69 25.06 -17.99
N VAL A 45 7.00 25.04 -19.13
CA VAL A 45 6.93 26.19 -20.04
C VAL A 45 6.07 27.28 -19.41
N ARG A 46 6.59 28.51 -19.38
CA ARG A 46 5.96 29.65 -18.70
C ARG A 46 4.63 30.06 -19.32
N GLU A 47 4.49 29.86 -20.63
CA GLU A 47 3.30 30.16 -21.44
C GLU A 47 2.24 29.06 -21.42
N ALA A 48 2.59 27.85 -20.96
CA ALA A 48 1.64 26.75 -20.90
C ALA A 48 0.65 26.95 -19.74
N ALA A 49 -0.64 26.74 -20.00
CA ALA A 49 -1.65 26.72 -18.96
C ALA A 49 -1.26 25.72 -17.86
N LEU A 50 -1.40 26.13 -16.60
CA LEU A 50 -1.17 25.21 -15.48
C LEU A 50 -2.24 24.11 -15.56
N PRO A 51 -1.85 22.82 -15.55
CA PRO A 51 -2.80 21.72 -15.56
C PRO A 51 -3.77 21.83 -14.38
N ASP A 52 -4.94 21.22 -14.53
CA ASP A 52 -5.84 21.04 -13.40
C ASP A 52 -5.23 20.08 -12.35
N GLU A 53 -5.57 20.28 -11.09
CA GLU A 53 -5.01 19.50 -9.98
C GLU A 53 -5.38 18.03 -10.06
N HIS A 54 -6.59 17.71 -10.54
CA HIS A 54 -7.00 16.33 -10.80
C HIS A 54 -6.13 15.67 -11.87
N VAL A 55 -5.78 16.40 -12.92
CA VAL A 55 -4.89 15.93 -13.98
C VAL A 55 -3.48 15.72 -13.42
N MET A 56 -2.97 16.63 -12.59
CA MET A 56 -1.67 16.43 -11.95
C MET A 56 -1.66 15.19 -11.05
N ALA A 57 -2.74 14.98 -10.28
CA ALA A 57 -2.87 13.84 -9.41
C ALA A 57 -2.83 12.53 -10.20
N THR A 58 -3.49 12.40 -11.34
CA THR A 58 -3.46 11.15 -12.12
C THR A 58 -2.07 10.80 -12.66
N PHE A 59 -1.25 11.79 -13.03
CA PHE A 59 0.12 11.56 -13.48
C PHE A 59 1.13 11.34 -12.35
N LEU A 60 0.86 11.91 -11.17
CA LEU A 60 1.76 11.90 -10.00
C LEU A 60 1.37 10.87 -8.96
N ASP A 61 0.16 10.31 -9.06
CA ASP A 61 -0.25 9.18 -8.26
C ASP A 61 0.65 8.02 -8.62
N ARG A 62 1.22 7.46 -7.57
CA ARG A 62 1.98 6.24 -7.71
C ARG A 62 0.92 5.19 -8.04
N LYS A 63 0.86 4.72 -9.30
CA LYS A 63 0.34 3.36 -9.58
C LYS A 63 0.98 2.49 -8.52
N GLU A 64 0.17 1.92 -7.62
CA GLU A 64 0.65 1.12 -6.50
C GLU A 64 1.63 0.11 -7.07
N ALA A 65 2.92 0.39 -6.90
CA ALA A 65 3.94 -0.52 -7.36
C ALA A 65 3.66 -1.81 -6.58
N PRO A 66 3.63 -2.98 -7.25
CA PRO A 66 3.47 -4.24 -6.55
C PRO A 66 4.42 -4.27 -5.37
N LEU A 67 3.92 -4.71 -4.22
CA LEU A 67 4.72 -4.78 -3.00
C LEU A 67 6.04 -5.50 -3.33
N PRO A 68 7.18 -5.02 -2.80
CA PRO A 68 8.46 -5.70 -2.99
C PRO A 68 8.32 -7.19 -2.68
N SER A 69 9.03 -8.07 -3.38
CA SER A 69 8.94 -9.53 -3.16
C SER A 69 9.27 -9.93 -1.72
N SER A 70 10.09 -9.14 -1.01
CA SER A 70 10.37 -9.30 0.42
C SER A 70 9.15 -9.07 1.33
N CYS A 71 8.16 -8.32 0.85
CA CYS A 71 6.91 -8.04 1.54
C CYS A 71 5.80 -9.04 1.17
N VAL A 72 6.05 -9.93 0.21
CA VAL A 72 5.13 -10.99 -0.18
C VAL A 72 5.44 -12.23 0.66
N SER A 73 4.41 -12.81 1.27
CA SER A 73 4.59 -14.04 2.07
C SER A 73 5.08 -15.18 1.18
N THR A 74 6.03 -15.96 1.66
CA THR A 74 6.46 -17.19 0.97
C THR A 74 5.34 -18.24 0.86
N LEU A 75 4.24 -18.05 1.60
CA LEU A 75 3.05 -18.91 1.57
C LEU A 75 2.03 -18.51 0.49
N GLU A 76 2.23 -17.40 -0.23
CA GLU A 76 1.25 -16.97 -1.24
C GLU A 76 0.89 -18.00 -2.31
N PRO A 77 1.83 -18.81 -2.83
CA PRO A 77 1.49 -19.84 -3.82
C PRO A 77 0.42 -20.83 -3.34
N TRP A 78 0.29 -21.02 -2.02
CA TRP A 78 -0.66 -21.97 -1.42
C TRP A 78 -1.82 -21.29 -0.68
N ARG A 79 -2.02 -19.98 -0.88
CA ARG A 79 -3.09 -19.22 -0.21
C ARG A 79 -4.45 -19.89 -0.31
N GLU A 80 -4.84 -20.31 -1.52
CA GLU A 80 -6.14 -20.94 -1.75
C GLU A 80 -6.30 -22.29 -1.03
N GLN A 81 -5.21 -23.04 -0.91
CA GLN A 81 -5.23 -24.34 -0.24
C GLN A 81 -5.26 -24.16 1.28
N ILE A 82 -4.46 -23.23 1.81
CA ILE A 82 -4.42 -22.90 3.24
C ILE A 82 -5.76 -22.33 3.70
N THR A 83 -6.40 -21.47 2.90
CA THR A 83 -7.74 -20.94 3.20
C THR A 83 -8.80 -22.04 3.23
N LYS A 84 -8.79 -22.98 2.29
CA LYS A 84 -9.69 -24.16 2.31
C LYS A 84 -9.49 -25.03 3.55
N TRP A 85 -8.24 -25.32 3.91
CA TRP A 85 -7.93 -26.08 5.12
C TRP A 85 -8.37 -25.34 6.37
N ARG A 86 -8.17 -24.02 6.43
CA ARG A 86 -8.62 -23.21 7.56
C ARG A 86 -10.14 -23.21 7.69
N ALA A 87 -10.86 -23.09 6.58
CA ALA A 87 -12.33 -23.15 6.55
C ALA A 87 -12.87 -24.52 7.00
N THR A 88 -12.12 -25.59 6.77
CA THR A 88 -12.45 -26.96 7.23
C THR A 88 -12.10 -27.18 8.71
N GLY A 89 -11.49 -26.20 9.38
CA GLY A 89 -11.07 -26.30 10.79
C GLY A 89 -9.76 -27.06 11.01
N VAL A 90 -8.92 -27.21 9.98
CA VAL A 90 -7.62 -27.86 10.11
C VAL A 90 -6.69 -27.00 10.98
N GLN A 91 -6.03 -27.64 11.94
CA GLN A 91 -5.10 -26.96 12.85
C GLN A 91 -3.86 -26.44 12.11
N CYS A 92 -3.32 -25.31 12.59
CA CYS A 92 -2.12 -24.68 12.03
C CYS A 92 -0.89 -25.62 12.01
N THR A 93 -0.76 -26.48 13.02
CA THR A 93 0.34 -27.46 13.12
C THR A 93 0.27 -28.47 11.99
N THR A 94 -0.93 -28.98 11.70
CA THR A 94 -1.19 -29.89 10.59
C THR A 94 -0.94 -29.21 9.25
N ILE A 95 -1.39 -27.96 9.07
CA ILE A 95 -1.12 -27.18 7.85
C ILE A 95 0.39 -27.00 7.62
N HIS A 96 1.16 -26.69 8.66
CA HIS A 96 2.61 -26.57 8.54
C HIS A 96 3.25 -27.91 8.17
N ALA A 97 2.88 -29.00 8.85
CA ALA A 97 3.42 -30.33 8.56
C ALA A 97 3.09 -30.81 7.13
N THR A 98 1.87 -30.54 6.63
CA THR A 98 1.50 -30.90 5.25
C THR A 98 2.23 -30.04 4.23
N LEU A 99 2.44 -28.75 4.49
CA LEU A 99 3.22 -27.86 3.63
C LEU A 99 4.69 -28.31 3.54
N VAL A 100 5.29 -28.72 4.67
CA VAL A 100 6.66 -29.25 4.69
C VAL A 100 6.74 -30.56 3.89
N ARG A 101 5.82 -31.50 4.13
CA ARG A 101 5.84 -32.83 3.52
C ARG A 101 5.51 -32.85 2.03
N ASN A 102 4.47 -32.12 1.61
CA ASN A 102 3.93 -32.21 0.25
C ASN A 102 4.46 -31.11 -0.66
N HIS A 103 4.82 -29.96 -0.10
CA HIS A 103 5.20 -28.76 -0.86
C HIS A 103 6.62 -28.27 -0.56
N GLY A 104 7.37 -28.97 0.31
CA GLY A 104 8.77 -28.63 0.63
C GLY A 104 8.93 -27.27 1.31
N TYR A 105 7.90 -26.79 2.02
CA TYR A 105 7.96 -25.49 2.68
C TYR A 105 9.07 -25.43 3.73
N SER A 106 9.98 -24.45 3.61
CA SER A 106 11.12 -24.28 4.53
C SER A 106 10.90 -23.23 5.62
N GLY A 107 9.75 -22.56 5.62
CA GLY A 107 9.45 -21.51 6.59
C GLY A 107 9.00 -22.06 7.96
N SER A 108 8.95 -21.15 8.93
CA SER A 108 8.61 -21.48 10.30
C SER A 108 7.11 -21.73 10.49
N TYR A 109 6.75 -22.51 11.53
CA TYR A 109 5.37 -22.62 12.01
C TYR A 109 4.74 -21.23 12.26
N SER A 110 5.49 -20.32 12.87
CA SER A 110 5.03 -18.95 13.16
C SER A 110 4.69 -18.14 11.91
N SER A 111 5.34 -18.42 10.78
CA SER A 111 5.03 -17.81 9.49
C SER A 111 3.64 -18.22 9.00
N VAL A 112 3.30 -19.51 9.14
CA VAL A 112 1.96 -20.05 8.83
C VAL A 112 0.92 -19.46 9.78
N TYR A 113 1.21 -19.43 11.09
CA TYR A 113 0.30 -18.88 12.08
C TYR A 113 -0.04 -17.39 11.81
N ARG A 114 0.96 -16.55 11.54
CA ARG A 114 0.72 -15.13 11.19
C ARG A 114 -0.04 -14.97 9.89
N PHE A 115 0.23 -15.82 8.90
CA PHE A 115 -0.49 -15.79 7.63
C PHE A 115 -1.97 -16.14 7.82
N LEU A 116 -2.25 -17.14 8.65
CA LEU A 116 -3.60 -17.53 9.05
C LEU A 116 -4.33 -16.40 9.81
N LEU A 117 -3.65 -15.72 10.74
CA LEU A 117 -4.21 -14.53 11.41
C LEU A 117 -4.57 -13.42 10.43
N HIS A 118 -3.74 -13.19 9.41
CA HIS A 118 -4.03 -12.19 8.38
C HIS A 118 -5.24 -12.60 7.52
N ILE A 119 -5.41 -13.89 7.23
CA ILE A 119 -6.62 -14.39 6.56
C ILE A 119 -7.83 -14.13 7.45
N ASP A 120 -7.78 -14.49 8.73
CA ASP A 120 -8.89 -14.27 9.67
C ASP A 120 -9.25 -12.79 9.81
N ALA A 121 -8.25 -11.91 9.91
CA ALA A 121 -8.45 -10.47 10.02
C ALA A 121 -9.03 -9.84 8.74
N SER A 122 -8.86 -10.49 7.59
CA SER A 122 -9.49 -10.04 6.34
C SER A 122 -10.98 -10.39 6.25
N HIS A 123 -11.45 -11.34 7.08
CA HIS A 123 -12.87 -11.62 7.19
C HIS A 123 -13.54 -10.57 8.07
N THR A 124 -14.74 -10.14 7.67
CA THR A 124 -15.56 -9.27 8.50
C THR A 124 -15.87 -10.01 9.81
N PRO A 125 -15.49 -9.47 10.98
CA PRO A 125 -15.78 -10.13 12.24
C PRO A 125 -17.30 -10.15 12.43
N ASP A 126 -17.82 -11.29 12.88
CA ASP A 126 -19.18 -11.35 13.42
C ASP A 126 -19.14 -10.65 14.77
N VAL A 127 -19.56 -9.38 14.77
CA VAL A 127 -19.56 -8.54 15.98
C VAL A 127 -20.91 -8.76 16.67
N PRO A 128 -20.97 -9.47 17.81
CA PRO A 128 -22.22 -9.58 18.54
C PRO A 128 -22.69 -8.19 18.93
N LEU A 129 -23.92 -7.85 18.57
CA LEU A 129 -24.55 -6.59 18.96
C LEU A 129 -24.62 -6.53 20.49
N ARG A 130 -23.95 -5.54 21.08
CA ARG A 130 -24.06 -5.30 22.52
C ARG A 130 -25.48 -4.79 22.82
N LEU A 131 -26.29 -5.63 23.44
CA LEU A 131 -27.58 -5.22 23.98
C LEU A 131 -27.34 -4.51 25.31
N GLU A 132 -27.79 -3.27 25.42
CA GLU A 132 -27.80 -2.53 26.68
C GLU A 132 -29.18 -2.65 27.32
N PHE A 133 -29.20 -3.13 28.56
CA PHE A 133 -30.40 -3.22 29.38
C PHE A 133 -30.29 -2.25 30.56
N LYS A 134 -31.40 -1.63 30.94
CA LYS A 134 -31.45 -0.85 32.18
C LYS A 134 -31.38 -1.81 33.37
N PRO A 135 -30.70 -1.44 34.47
CA PRO A 135 -30.78 -2.25 35.68
C PRO A 135 -32.24 -2.26 36.16
N THR A 136 -32.84 -3.45 36.30
CA THR A 136 -34.22 -3.74 36.76
C THR A 136 -35.32 -3.85 35.68
N GLU A 137 -35.03 -4.51 34.55
CA GLU A 137 -36.03 -5.21 33.71
C GLU A 137 -35.81 -6.72 33.77
#